data_AF-A0AA51MSW3-F1
#
_entry.id   AF-A0AA51MSW3-F1
#
_cell.length_a   1.000
_cell.length_b   1.000
_cell.length_c   1.000
_cell.angle_alpha   90.00
_cell.angle_beta   90.00
_cell.angle_gamma   90.00
#
_symmetry.space_group_name_H-M   'P 1'
#
loop_
_entity.id
_entity.type
_entity.pdbx_description
1 polymer ?
#
loop_
_entity_poly.entity_id
_entity_poly.type
_entity_poly.pdbx_seq_one_letter_code
_entity_poly.pdbx_strand_id
1 'polypeptide(L)'
;MKEQGLRKLITIFTVIAVVITIISIGFMYLSYRLNNEVGKVSSIGIIGGADGPTAIYITWRLSPYVFTVIFLLLSIVGVLYLFFTRKVIK
;
A
#
# COMPACT_ATOMS: atom_id res chain seq x y z
N MET A 1 20.92 -29.18 -0.05
CA MET A 1 19.79 -28.86 0.87
C MET A 1 19.57 -27.37 1.13
N LYS A 2 20.60 -26.51 1.22
CA LYS A 2 20.46 -25.06 1.52
C LYS A 2 19.64 -24.26 0.49
N GLU A 3 19.86 -24.50 -0.80
CA GLU A 3 19.20 -23.78 -1.92
C GLU A 3 17.66 -23.90 -1.91
N GLN A 4 17.15 -25.09 -1.54
CA GLN A 4 15.71 -25.35 -1.53
C GLN A 4 14.99 -24.66 -0.36
N GLY A 5 15.67 -24.52 0.79
CA GLY A 5 15.15 -23.79 1.95
C GLY A 5 15.08 -22.29 1.69
N LEU A 6 16.10 -21.72 1.06
CA LEU A 6 16.14 -20.30 0.69
C LEU A 6 15.02 -19.95 -0.30
N ARG A 7 14.77 -20.81 -1.30
CA ARG A 7 13.68 -20.60 -2.27
C ARG A 7 12.29 -20.64 -1.62
N LYS A 8 12.07 -21.56 -0.67
CA LYS A 8 10.82 -21.59 0.12
C LYS A 8 10.63 -20.29 0.91
N LEU A 9 11.68 -19.78 1.53
CA LEU A 9 11.65 -18.53 2.28
C LEU A 9 11.32 -17.32 1.37
N ILE A 10 11.99 -17.21 0.22
CA ILE A 10 11.72 -16.16 -0.77
C ILE A 10 10.28 -16.25 -1.30
N THR A 11 9.75 -17.45 -1.48
CA THR A 11 8.35 -17.65 -1.90
C THR A 11 7.38 -17.13 -0.86
N ILE A 12 7.56 -17.51 0.41
CA ILE A 12 6.72 -17.03 1.51
C ILE A 12 6.77 -15.51 1.61
N PHE A 13 7.96 -14.93 1.54
CA PHE A 13 8.14 -13.47 1.60
C PHE A 13 7.43 -12.75 0.44
N THR A 14 7.55 -13.29 -0.77
CA THR A 14 6.87 -12.72 -1.96
C THR A 14 5.35 -12.80 -1.81
N VAL A 15 4.82 -13.92 -1.30
CA VAL A 15 3.37 -14.07 -1.05
C VAL A 15 2.88 -13.03 -0.05
N ILE A 16 3.62 -12.82 1.05
CA ILE A 16 3.27 -11.80 2.05
C ILE A 16 3.27 -10.39 1.42
N ALA A 17 4.30 -10.06 0.62
CA ALA A 17 4.38 -8.77 -0.06
C ALA A 17 3.20 -8.53 -1.02
N VAL A 18 2.77 -9.57 -1.77
CA VAL A 18 1.59 -9.51 -2.64
C VAL A 18 0.33 -9.23 -1.83
N VAL A 19 0.12 -9.96 -0.73
CA VAL A 19 -1.08 -9.80 0.12
C VAL A 19 -1.15 -8.38 0.70
N ILE A 20 -0.03 -7.85 1.20
CA ILE A 20 0.05 -6.48 1.70
C ILE A 20 -0.29 -5.48 0.59
N THR A 21 0.24 -5.67 -0.62
CA THR A 21 -0.04 -4.81 -1.77
C THR A 21 -1.54 -4.76 -2.09
N ILE A 22 -2.22 -5.92 -2.07
CA ILE A 22 -3.68 -6.00 -2.32
C ILE A 22 -4.46 -5.23 -1.25
N ILE A 23 -4.11 -5.41 0.02
CA ILE A 23 -4.76 -4.70 1.13
C ILE A 23 -4.56 -3.19 0.99
N SER A 24 -3.34 -2.74 0.69
CA SER A 24 -3.02 -1.31 0.51
C SER A 24 -3.79 -0.69 -0.66
N ILE A 25 -3.91 -1.39 -1.80
CA ILE A 25 -4.71 -0.94 -2.94
C ILE A 25 -6.20 -0.87 -2.57
N GLY A 26 -6.72 -1.87 -1.87
CA GLY A 26 -8.11 -1.88 -1.39
C GLY A 26 -8.41 -0.71 -0.45
N PHE A 27 -7.49 -0.40 0.47
CA PHE A 27 -7.62 0.74 1.37
C PHE A 27 -7.56 2.08 0.63
N MET A 28 -6.70 2.20 -0.38
CA MET A 28 -6.63 3.37 -1.27
C MET A 28 -7.94 3.58 -2.03
N TYR A 29 -8.52 2.50 -2.59
CA TYR A 29 -9.80 2.57 -3.29
C TYR A 29 -10.93 3.00 -2.37
N LEU A 30 -11.00 2.44 -1.16
CA LEU A 30 -12.00 2.81 -0.17
C LEU A 30 -11.84 4.29 0.26
N SER A 31 -10.60 4.74 0.49
CA SER A 31 -10.30 6.13 0.84
C SER A 31 -10.68 7.10 -0.28
N TYR A 32 -10.40 6.76 -1.54
CA TYR A 32 -10.80 7.55 -2.70
C TYR A 32 -12.32 7.68 -2.80
N ARG A 33 -13.04 6.56 -2.62
CA ARG A 33 -14.50 6.56 -2.63
C ARG A 33 -15.09 7.39 -1.49
N LEU A 34 -14.61 7.17 -0.27
CA LEU A 34 -15.06 7.91 0.93
C LEU A 34 -14.77 9.40 0.79
N ASN A 35 -13.61 9.80 0.27
CA ASN A 35 -13.28 11.21 0.08
C ASN A 35 -14.19 11.89 -0.96
N ASN A 36 -14.60 11.18 -2.00
CA ASN A 36 -15.55 11.71 -2.98
C ASN A 36 -16.97 11.85 -2.40
N GLU A 37 -17.39 10.91 -1.55
CA GLU A 37 -18.69 10.96 -0.86
C GLU A 37 -18.71 12.03 0.25
N VAL A 38 -17.65 12.13 1.05
CA VAL A 38 -17.49 13.12 2.13
C VAL A 38 -17.17 14.50 1.59
N GLY A 39 -16.37 14.65 0.53
CA GLY A 39 -16.09 15.94 -0.11
C GLY A 39 -17.35 16.64 -0.62
N LYS A 40 -18.37 15.86 -1.01
CA LYS A 40 -19.70 16.35 -1.39
C LYS A 40 -20.53 16.85 -0.20
N VAL A 41 -20.22 16.39 1.02
CA VAL A 41 -20.89 16.78 2.27
C VAL A 41 -20.07 17.84 3.05
N SER A 42 -18.75 17.87 2.86
CA SER A 42 -17.82 18.80 3.51
C SER A 42 -18.04 20.25 3.06
N SER A 43 -18.63 20.48 1.88
CA SER A 43 -19.09 21.83 1.48
C SER A 43 -20.28 22.34 2.30
N ILE A 44 -20.92 21.48 3.11
CA ILE A 44 -21.99 21.84 4.06
C ILE A 44 -21.46 21.95 5.50
N GLY A 45 -20.28 21.40 5.81
CA GLY A 45 -19.71 21.35 7.17
C GLY A 45 -18.76 22.50 7.57
N ILE A 46 -18.34 23.36 6.64
CA ILE A 46 -17.57 24.59 6.94
C ILE A 46 -18.51 25.75 7.35
N ILE A 47 -19.57 25.44 8.10
CA ILE A 47 -20.43 26.40 8.80
C ILE A 47 -20.51 25.93 10.25
N GLY A 48 -19.42 26.06 10.99
CA GLY A 48 -19.37 25.61 12.39
C GLY A 48 -18.03 25.76 13.10
N GLY A 49 -17.09 26.51 12.53
CA GLY A 49 -15.80 26.84 13.16
C GLY A 49 -15.87 28.23 13.79
N ALA A 50 -16.47 28.33 14.97
CA ALA A 50 -16.33 29.51 15.83
C ALA A 50 -14.95 29.59 16.52
N ASP A 51 -14.06 28.63 16.24
CA ASP A 51 -12.70 28.58 16.75
C ASP A 51 -11.72 28.48 15.57
N GLY A 52 -10.80 29.45 15.49
CA GLY A 52 -10.05 29.81 14.28
C GLY A 52 -8.90 28.87 13.88
N PRO A 53 -7.86 29.38 13.17
CA PRO A 53 -6.83 28.62 12.42
C PRO A 53 -5.92 27.68 13.23
N THR A 54 -6.24 27.43 14.50
CA THR A 54 -5.56 26.54 15.46
C THR A 54 -5.63 25.05 15.08
N ALA A 55 -6.40 24.66 14.07
CA ALA A 55 -6.45 23.28 13.58
C ALA A 55 -5.27 22.89 12.65
N ILE A 56 -4.42 23.84 12.26
CA ILE A 56 -3.36 23.63 11.27
C ILE A 56 -2.03 23.30 11.94
N TYR A 57 -1.94 22.26 12.76
CA TYR A 57 -0.63 21.74 13.18
C TYR A 57 -0.76 20.25 13.51
N ILE A 58 -0.57 19.39 12.50
CA ILE A 58 0.03 18.03 12.49
C ILE A 58 -0.21 17.49 11.07
N THR A 59 0.65 17.87 10.11
CA THR A 59 0.59 17.34 8.73
C THR A 59 1.96 16.93 8.21
N TRP A 60 2.77 16.27 9.05
CA TRP A 60 3.78 15.34 8.53
C TRP A 60 3.16 13.96 8.38
N ARG A 61 2.22 13.81 7.43
CA ARG A 61 1.71 12.49 7.05
C ARG A 61 2.52 11.99 5.85
N LEU A 62 3.32 10.95 6.08
CA LEU A 62 3.86 10.14 4.99
C LEU A 62 2.68 9.67 4.14
N SER A 63 2.74 10.00 2.85
CA SER A 63 1.68 9.68 1.92
C SER A 63 1.51 8.16 1.85
N PRO A 64 0.30 7.62 2.11
CA PRO A 64 0.06 6.18 2.06
C PRO A 64 0.36 5.60 0.67
N TYR A 65 0.34 6.44 -0.37
CA TYR A 65 0.73 6.04 -1.74
C TYR A 65 2.19 5.60 -1.85
N VAL A 66 3.10 6.22 -1.09
CA VAL A 66 4.54 5.87 -1.12
C VAL A 66 4.74 4.44 -0.62
N PHE A 67 4.03 4.07 0.45
CA PHE A 67 4.08 2.72 1.01
C PHE A 67 3.55 1.69 0.01
N THR A 68 2.41 1.96 -0.63
CA THR A 68 1.83 1.09 -1.66
C THR A 68 2.78 0.86 -2.83
N VAL A 69 3.46 1.92 -3.31
CA VAL A 69 4.42 1.83 -4.43
C VAL A 69 5.63 0.96 -4.07
N ILE A 70 6.16 1.08 -2.84
CA ILE A 70 7.30 0.27 -2.39
C ILE A 70 6.93 -1.23 -2.38
N PHE A 71 5.78 -1.58 -1.80
CA PHE A 71 5.34 -2.98 -1.75
C PHE A 71 4.99 -3.55 -3.12
N LEU A 72 4.42 -2.74 -4.01
CA LEU A 72 4.18 -3.12 -5.39
C LEU A 72 5.49 -3.47 -6.13
N LEU A 73 6.50 -2.61 -6.02
CA LEU A 73 7.82 -2.87 -6.62
C LEU A 73 8.47 -4.12 -6.04
N LEU A 74 8.42 -4.29 -4.72
CA LEU A 74 8.97 -5.46 -4.04
C LEU A 74 8.28 -6.76 -4.51
N SER A 75 6.96 -6.72 -4.68
CA SER A 75 6.16 -7.82 -5.21
C SER A 75 6.57 -8.18 -6.65
N ILE A 76 6.73 -7.18 -7.52
CA ILE A 76 7.18 -7.40 -8.92
C ILE A 76 8.55 -8.07 -8.95
N VAL A 77 9.51 -7.56 -8.17
CA VAL A 77 10.87 -8.12 -8.10
C VAL A 77 10.85 -9.56 -7.58
N GLY A 78 10.08 -9.84 -6.53
CA GLY A 78 9.93 -11.19 -5.97
C GLY A 78 9.34 -12.19 -6.97
N VAL A 79 8.31 -11.77 -7.70
CA VAL A 79 7.69 -12.59 -8.77
C VAL A 79 8.67 -12.81 -9.92
N LEU A 80 9.39 -11.78 -10.36
CA LEU A 80 10.41 -11.91 -11.40
C LEU A 80 11.49 -12.92 -10.99
N TYR A 81 12.01 -12.78 -9.77
CA TYR A 81 13.03 -13.67 -9.23
C TYR A 81 12.58 -15.12 -9.26
N LEU A 82 11.36 -15.40 -8.78
CA LEU A 82 10.74 -16.73 -8.79
C LEU A 82 10.58 -17.28 -10.21
N PHE A 83 10.20 -16.42 -11.16
CA PHE A 83 10.01 -16.80 -12.55
C PHE A 83 11.33 -17.19 -13.23
N PHE A 84 12.39 -16.40 -13.03
CA PHE A 84 13.71 -16.69 -13.59
C PHE A 84 14.38 -17.91 -12.93
N THR A 85 14.35 -18.04 -11.60
CA THR A 85 14.90 -19.23 -10.92
C THR A 85 14.12 -20.51 -11.24
N ARG A 86 12.83 -20.42 -11.59
CA ARG A 86 12.07 -21.58 -12.08
C ARG A 86 12.60 -22.10 -13.42
N LYS A 87 13.17 -21.24 -14.27
CA LYS A 87 13.75 -21.63 -15.57
C LYS A 87 15.17 -22.21 -15.44
N VAL A 88 15.95 -21.78 -14.44
CA VAL A 88 17.36 -22.19 -14.28
C VAL A 88 17.52 -23.63 -13.75
N ILE A 89 16.49 -24.20 -13.11
CA ILE A 89 16.51 -25.55 -12.52
C ILE A 89 15.81 -26.58 -13.44
N LYS A 90 15.61 -26.27 -14.72
CA LYS A 90 15.15 -27.22 -15.74
C LYS A 90 16.36 -27.74 -16.50
#